data_AF-A0A841LTG2-F1
#
_entry.id   AF-A0A841LTG2-F1
#
_cell.length_a   1.000
_cell.length_b   1.000
_cell.length_c   1.000
_cell.angle_alpha   90.00
_cell.angle_beta   90.00
_cell.angle_gamma   90.00
#
_symmetry.space_group_name_H-M   'P 1'
#
loop_
_entity.id
_entity.type
_entity.pdbx_description
1 polymer ?
#
loop_
_entity_poly.entity_id
_entity_poly.type
_entity_poly.pdbx_seq_one_letter_code
_entity_poly.pdbx_strand_id
1 'polypeptide(L)' 'MNHISDQFIILTGGPGAGKTSLLENLKKEGFQCSDEAGRGIIQSQNLINGPFHPWLDPSGFA' A
#
# COMPACT_ATOMS: atom_id res chain seq x y z
N MET A 1 23.04 -14.51 -21.03
CA MET A 1 22.55 -14.46 -19.64
C MET A 1 21.65 -13.25 -19.55
N ASN A 2 20.34 -13.43 -19.45
CA ASN A 2 19.43 -12.29 -19.31
C ASN A 2 19.68 -11.69 -17.93
N HIS A 3 20.19 -10.46 -17.89
CA HIS A 3 20.08 -9.63 -16.71
C HIS A 3 18.59 -9.57 -16.39
N ILE A 4 18.18 -10.19 -15.28
CA ILE A 4 16.90 -9.88 -14.68
C ILE A 4 17.09 -8.43 -14.24
N SER A 5 16.73 -7.50 -15.11
CA SER A 5 16.59 -6.09 -14.79
C SER A 5 15.78 -6.02 -13.50
N ASP A 6 16.24 -5.28 -12.51
CA ASP A 6 15.49 -4.93 -11.29
C ASP A 6 14.16 -4.27 -11.70
N GLN A 7 13.14 -5.10 -12.01
CA GLN A 7 11.85 -4.65 -12.49
C GLN A 7 11.06 -4.15 -11.29
N PHE A 8 10.92 -2.83 -11.22
CA PHE A 8 10.04 -2.19 -10.26
C PHE A 8 8.61 -2.24 -10.78
N ILE A 9 7.74 -2.96 -10.05
CA ILE A 9 6.32 -3.09 -10.34
C ILE A 9 5.55 -2.18 -9.39
N ILE A 10 4.70 -1.30 -9.95
CA ILE A 10 3.81 -0.43 -9.18
C ILE A 10 2.42 -1.05 -9.15
N LEU A 11 1.90 -1.35 -7.95
CA LEU A 11 0.54 -1.80 -7.75
C LEU A 11 -0.38 -0.63 -7.41
N THR A 12 -1.30 -0.31 -8.31
CA THR A 12 -2.30 0.77 -8.12
C THR A 12 -3.70 0.23 -7.97
N GLY A 13 -4.57 0.95 -7.25
CA GLY A 13 -5.98 0.60 -7.08
C GLY A 13 -6.62 1.32 -5.91
N GLY A 14 -7.95 1.47 -5.94
CA GLY A 14 -8.70 2.17 -4.89
C GLY A 14 -8.62 1.49 -3.51
N PRO A 15 -9.14 2.15 -2.45
CA PRO A 15 -9.32 1.53 -1.14
C PRO A 15 -10.13 0.23 -1.26
N GLY A 16 -9.72 -0.82 -0.56
CA GLY A 16 -10.41 -2.12 -0.59
C GLY A 16 -10.11 -3.02 -1.81
N ALA A 17 -9.31 -2.57 -2.78
CA ALA A 17 -8.98 -3.36 -3.99
C ALA A 17 -8.06 -4.58 -3.76
N GLY A 18 -7.75 -4.94 -2.51
CA GLY A 18 -6.93 -6.11 -2.17
C GLY A 18 -5.41 -5.92 -2.27
N LYS A 19 -4.91 -4.68 -2.40
CA LYS A 19 -3.48 -4.38 -2.58
C LYS A 19 -2.61 -4.90 -1.44
N THR A 20 -2.95 -4.58 -0.18
CA THR A 20 -2.27 -5.14 1.01
C THR A 20 -2.21 -6.67 0.95
N SER A 21 -3.34 -7.34 0.66
CA SER A 21 -3.40 -8.81 0.63
C SER A 21 -2.51 -9.42 -0.45
N LEU A 22 -2.44 -8.78 -1.63
CA LEU A 22 -1.53 -9.22 -2.69
C LEU A 22 -0.06 -9.04 -2.28
N LEU A 23 0.30 -7.89 -1.71
CA LEU A 23 1.67 -7.65 -1.22
C LEU A 23 2.07 -8.66 -0.13
N GLU A 24 1.18 -8.97 0.82
CA GLU A 24 1.43 -9.97 1.86
C GLU A 24 1.70 -11.36 1.27
N ASN A 25 0.95 -11.76 0.24
CA ASN A 25 1.18 -13.04 -0.44
C ASN A 25 2.49 -13.04 -1.23
N LEU A 26 2.80 -11.96 -1.96
CA LEU A 26 4.08 -11.85 -2.68
C LEU A 26 5.28 -11.90 -1.73
N LYS A 27 5.19 -11.25 -0.56
CA LYS A 27 6.21 -11.36 0.49
C LYS A 27 6.40 -12.81 0.97
N LYS A 28 5.30 -13.56 1.16
CA LYS A 28 5.35 -14.99 1.54
C LYS A 28 6.02 -15.86 0.48
N GLU A 29 5.83 -15.52 -0.79
CA GLU A 29 6.49 -16.18 -1.94
C GLU A 29 7.96 -15.74 -2.14
N GLY A 30 8.49 -14.87 -1.27
CA GLY A 30 9.90 -14.45 -1.28
C GLY A 30 10.21 -13.23 -2.13
N PHE A 31 9.21 -12.52 -2.65
CA PHE A 31 9.42 -11.27 -3.37
C PHE A 31 9.72 -10.12 -2.40
N GLN A 32 10.64 -9.24 -2.80
CA GLN A 32 10.87 -7.98 -2.10
C GLN A 32 9.71 -7.01 -2.40
N CYS A 33 8.98 -6.60 -1.37
CA CYS A 33 7.86 -5.67 -1.48
C CYS A 33 7.94 -4.64 -0.35
N SER A 34 7.63 -3.39 -0.66
CA SER A 34 7.31 -2.39 0.37
C SER A 34 5.92 -2.65 0.95
N ASP A 35 5.60 -1.98 2.06
CA ASP A 35 4.21 -1.88 2.52
C ASP A 35 3.35 -1.01 1.59
N GLU A 36 2.03 -1.17 1.67
CA GLU A 36 1.09 -0.31 0.95
C GLU A 36 1.18 1.13 1.46
N ALA A 37 1.51 2.06 0.57
CA ALA A 37 1.55 3.48 0.88
C ALA A 37 0.19 3.95 1.44
N GLY A 38 0.24 4.67 2.56
CA GLY A 38 -0.95 5.22 3.22
C GLY A 38 -1.72 4.27 4.14
N ARG A 39 -1.43 2.95 4.16
CA ARG A 39 -2.13 2.02 5.08
C ARG A 39 -1.94 2.39 6.55
N GLY A 40 -0.74 2.82 6.94
CA GLY A 40 -0.43 3.26 8.30
C GLY A 40 -1.19 4.53 8.69
N ILE A 41 -1.37 5.47 7.75
CA ILE A 41 -2.17 6.68 7.98
C ILE A 41 -3.62 6.28 8.23
N ILE A 42 -4.23 5.49 7.34
CA ILE A 42 -5.62 5.02 7.51
C ILE A 42 -5.81 4.28 8.84
N GLN A 43 -4.90 3.39 9.22
CA GLN A 43 -4.98 2.68 10.49
C GLN A 43 -4.88 3.62 11.69
N SER A 44 -3.92 4.55 11.69
CA SER A 44 -3.76 5.51 12.79
C SER A 44 -4.96 6.44 12.92
N GLN A 45 -5.53 6.92 11.81
CA GLN A 45 -6.73 7.76 11.84
C GLN A 45 -7.97 7.01 12.30
N ASN A 46 -8.15 5.76 11.87
CA ASN A 46 -9.24 4.91 12.36
C ASN A 46 -9.18 4.73 13.89
N LEU A 47 -7.97 4.60 14.47
CA LEU A 47 -7.81 4.44 15.92
C LEU A 47 -8.24 5.67 16.71
N ILE A 48 -8.09 6.86 16.12
CA ILE A 48 -8.39 8.14 16.80
C ILE A 48 -9.67 8.82 16.29
N ASN A 49 -10.43 8.16 15.40
CA ASN A 49 -11.51 8.77 14.63
C ASN A 49 -11.10 10.10 13.96
N GLY A 50 -9.88 10.13 13.42
CA GLY A 50 -9.26 11.30 12.84
C GLY A 50 -9.73 11.57 11.41
N PRO A 51 -9.53 12.80 10.89
CA PRO A 51 -10.07 13.19 9.59
C PRO A 51 -9.21 12.76 8.39
N PHE A 52 -7.95 12.32 8.60
CA PHE A 52 -6.98 12.14 7.50
C PHE A 52 -7.14 10.81 6.75
N HIS A 53 -8.27 10.69 6.07
CA HIS A 53 -8.57 9.61 5.14
C HIS A 53 -8.53 10.12 3.70
N PRO A 54 -8.17 9.28 2.71
CA PRO A 54 -8.13 9.71 1.31
C PRO A 54 -9.51 10.17 0.77
N TRP A 55 -10.60 9.81 1.45
CA TRP A 55 -11.96 10.22 1.09
C TRP A 55 -12.50 11.41 1.90
N LEU A 56 -11.89 11.76 3.04
CA LEU A 56 -12.33 12.88 3.89
C LEU A 56 -11.41 14.10 3.75
N ASP A 57 -10.10 13.87 3.78
CA ASP A 57 -9.08 14.89 3.62
C ASP A 57 -7.89 14.33 2.83
N PRO A 58 -7.94 14.43 1.48
CA PRO A 58 -6.85 14.00 0.62
C PRO A 58 -5.53 14.72 0.90
N SER A 59 -5.57 15.96 1.42
CA SER A 59 -4.37 16.75 1.68
C SER A 59 -3.62 16.29 2.93
N GLY A 60 -4.35 15.86 3.96
CA GLY A 60 -3.78 15.24 5.17
C GLY A 60 -3.36 13.78 4.99
N PHE A 61 -3.68 13.17 3.85
CA PHE A 61 -3.32 11.79 3.51
C PHE A 61 -2.06 11.69 2.62
N ALA A 62 -1.60 12.80 2.04
CA ALA A 62 -0.50 12.88 1.07
C ALA A 62 0.90 12.93 1.71
#